data_AF-A0A8J4BNB9-F1
#
_entry.id   AF-A0A8J4BNB9-F1
#
_cell.length_a   1.000
_cell.length_b   1.000
_cell.length_c   1.000
_cell.angle_alpha   90.00
_cell.angle_beta   90.00
_cell.angle_gamma   90.00
#
_symmetry.space_group_name_H-M   'P 1'
#
loop_
_entity.id
_entity.type
_entity.pdbx_description
1 polymer ?
#
loop_
_entity_poly.entity_id
_entity_poly.type
_entity_poly.pdbx_seq_one_letter_code
_entity_poly.pdbx_strand_id
1 'polypeptide(L)'
;MAGKFGARRTIHRHALWPHKAAHLRRSTRVAGIGKDAVDGWLDLAKLVAGSGGSKTPYEEFASAIGRDVYVDIAGWHLYLRDMGAGIPGSSLKMSQALAQQLGPQLSRGLREPDVEALLKKIPVKLGGGKLKASLYEVTPSICVGDLAKLCEEFARR
;
A
#
# COMPACT_ATOMS: atom_id res chain seq x y z
N MET A 1 -66.74 -35.13 -18.72
CA MET A 1 -67.41 -34.77 -17.46
C MET A 1 -66.58 -35.29 -16.29
N ALA A 2 -66.27 -34.42 -15.32
CA ALA A 2 -65.83 -34.65 -13.92
C ALA A 2 -64.72 -35.69 -13.64
N GLY A 3 -63.69 -35.45 -12.83
CA GLY A 3 -63.31 -34.35 -11.95
C GLY A 3 -62.15 -34.87 -11.09
N LYS A 4 -60.96 -34.27 -11.17
CA LYS A 4 -59.80 -34.66 -10.35
C LYS A 4 -59.82 -33.90 -9.02
N PHE A 5 -59.94 -34.63 -7.92
CA PHE A 5 -59.78 -34.16 -6.55
C PHE A 5 -58.31 -33.75 -6.31
N GLY A 6 -58.08 -32.44 -6.13
CA GLY A 6 -56.81 -31.89 -5.67
C GLY A 6 -56.92 -31.45 -4.21
N ALA A 7 -56.14 -32.09 -3.34
CA ALA A 7 -56.14 -31.89 -1.90
C ALA A 7 -55.72 -30.45 -1.51
N ARG A 8 -56.57 -29.78 -0.73
CA ARG A 8 -56.25 -28.56 0.02
C ARG A 8 -55.30 -28.92 1.15
N ARG A 9 -54.09 -28.36 1.15
CA ARG A 9 -53.24 -28.27 2.34
C ARG A 9 -53.32 -26.87 2.92
N THR A 10 -54.06 -26.77 4.02
CA THR A 10 -54.14 -25.62 4.91
C THR A 10 -52.83 -25.52 5.68
N ILE A 11 -52.05 -24.47 5.46
CA ILE A 11 -50.88 -24.14 6.28
C ILE A 11 -51.29 -23.10 7.31
N HIS A 12 -51.30 -23.52 8.58
CA HIS A 12 -51.51 -22.67 9.75
C HIS A 12 -50.37 -21.64 9.84
N ARG A 13 -50.70 -20.34 9.72
CA ARG A 13 -49.80 -19.25 10.11
C ARG A 13 -49.89 -19.06 11.63
N HIS A 14 -48.86 -19.48 12.34
CA HIS A 14 -48.66 -19.09 13.74
C HIS A 14 -48.17 -17.64 13.84
N ALA A 15 -48.59 -17.02 14.93
CA ALA A 15 -48.57 -15.59 15.19
C ALA A 15 -47.18 -14.97 15.39
N LEU A 16 -47.18 -13.65 15.19
CA LEU A 16 -46.11 -12.68 15.36
C LEU A 16 -45.59 -12.64 16.81
N TRP A 17 -44.26 -12.52 16.96
CA TRP A 17 -43.62 -11.99 18.17
C TRP A 17 -42.80 -10.74 17.81
N PRO A 18 -42.94 -9.60 18.53
CA PRO A 18 -42.19 -8.40 18.23
C PRO A 18 -40.84 -8.45 18.96
N HIS A 19 -39.75 -8.65 18.23
CA HIS A 19 -38.42 -8.34 18.75
C HIS A 19 -38.08 -6.88 18.40
N LYS A 20 -38.26 -5.97 19.38
CA LYS A 20 -37.57 -4.69 19.35
C LYS A 20 -36.07 -4.97 19.53
N ALA A 21 -35.35 -5.12 18.44
CA ALA A 21 -33.90 -5.15 18.46
C ALA A 21 -33.39 -3.73 18.75
N ALA A 22 -32.81 -3.54 19.93
CA ALA A 22 -32.11 -2.32 20.29
C ALA A 22 -30.94 -2.09 19.32
N HIS A 23 -30.99 -0.98 18.57
CA HIS A 23 -29.86 -0.53 17.76
C HIS A 23 -28.73 -0.08 18.69
N LEU A 24 -27.82 -0.99 19.03
CA LEU A 24 -26.50 -0.64 19.52
C LEU A 24 -25.74 0.02 18.37
N ARG A 25 -25.77 1.36 18.34
CA ARG A 25 -24.87 2.18 17.51
C ARG A 25 -23.44 1.89 17.96
N ARG A 26 -22.79 0.94 17.31
CA ARG A 26 -21.36 0.70 17.46
C ARG A 26 -20.62 1.89 16.87
N SER A 27 -20.22 2.83 17.72
CA SER A 27 -19.33 3.93 17.34
C SER A 27 -17.93 3.36 17.15
N THR A 28 -17.60 2.92 15.94
CA THR A 28 -16.21 2.71 15.53
C THR A 28 -15.66 4.04 15.03
N ARG A 29 -15.21 4.90 15.95
CA ARG A 29 -14.16 5.86 15.62
C ARG A 29 -12.82 5.13 15.72
N VAL A 30 -12.46 4.41 14.65
CA VAL A 30 -11.07 3.99 14.44
C VAL A 30 -10.37 5.17 13.78
N ALA A 31 -9.36 5.69 14.46
CA ALA A 31 -8.62 6.90 14.12
C ALA A 31 -8.15 6.92 12.65
N GLY A 32 -8.50 7.99 11.94
CA GLY A 32 -8.23 8.20 10.52
C GLY A 32 -6.79 8.63 10.18
N ILE A 33 -5.84 8.57 11.11
CA ILE A 33 -4.47 9.07 10.92
C ILE A 33 -3.75 8.37 9.75
N GLY A 34 -4.08 7.10 9.48
CA GLY A 34 -3.49 6.36 8.36
C GLY A 34 -4.06 6.72 6.99
N LYS A 35 -5.28 7.27 6.90
CA LYS A 35 -5.94 7.49 5.60
C LYS A 35 -5.32 8.67 4.85
N ASP A 36 -4.98 9.73 5.58
CA ASP A 36 -4.42 10.95 5.00
C ASP A 36 -2.97 10.75 4.52
N ALA A 37 -2.18 9.95 5.23
CA ALA A 37 -0.81 9.61 4.84
C ALA A 37 -0.76 8.67 3.62
N VAL A 38 -1.65 7.67 3.56
CA VAL A 38 -1.74 6.79 2.39
C VAL A 38 -2.24 7.56 1.17
N ASP A 39 -3.23 8.44 1.35
CA ASP A 39 -3.78 9.25 0.25
C ASP A 39 -2.73 10.26 -0.25
N GLY A 40 -1.95 10.88 0.64
CA GLY A 40 -0.84 11.77 0.28
C GLY A 40 0.31 11.07 -0.47
N TRP A 41 0.72 9.87 -0.03
CA TRP A 41 1.72 9.07 -0.77
C TRP A 41 1.20 8.65 -2.15
N LEU A 42 -0.06 8.23 -2.24
CA LEU A 42 -0.68 7.79 -3.50
C LEU A 42 -0.90 8.94 -4.48
N ASP A 43 -1.14 10.15 -4.01
CA ASP A 43 -1.31 11.34 -4.85
C ASP A 43 0.02 11.75 -5.50
N LEU A 44 1.11 11.68 -4.74
CA LEU A 44 2.47 11.85 -5.28
C LEU A 44 2.80 10.77 -6.31
N ALA A 45 2.45 9.53 -6.01
CA ALA A 45 2.70 8.41 -6.90
C ALA A 45 1.84 8.49 -8.19
N LYS A 46 0.62 9.06 -8.12
CA LYS A 46 -0.22 9.38 -9.28
C LYS A 46 0.36 10.51 -10.13
N LEU A 47 0.92 11.55 -9.51
CA LEU A 47 1.60 12.62 -10.24
C LEU A 47 2.75 12.05 -11.07
N VAL A 48 3.52 11.14 -10.48
CA VAL A 48 4.60 10.38 -11.13
C VAL A 48 4.07 9.48 -12.24
N ALA A 49 3.00 8.72 -12.00
CA ALA A 49 2.42 7.82 -12.99
C ALA A 49 1.78 8.57 -14.18
N GLY A 50 1.32 9.81 -13.97
CA GLY A 50 0.82 10.70 -15.01
C GLY A 50 1.89 11.21 -15.98
N SER A 51 3.17 11.13 -15.62
CA SER A 51 4.33 11.47 -16.48
C SER A 51 4.71 10.33 -17.45
N GLY A 52 3.75 9.48 -17.84
CA GLY A 52 3.96 8.22 -18.52
C GLY A 52 5.00 8.24 -19.65
N GLY A 53 6.04 7.42 -19.50
CA GLY A 53 6.94 7.01 -20.59
C GLY A 53 8.23 7.82 -20.77
N SER A 54 8.43 8.93 -20.05
CA SER A 54 9.72 9.61 -20.05
C SER A 54 10.70 8.92 -19.12
N LYS A 55 11.91 8.61 -19.61
CA LYS A 55 13.05 8.27 -18.74
C LYS A 55 13.15 9.34 -17.67
N THR A 56 12.90 8.98 -16.42
CA THR A 56 13.04 9.95 -15.34
C THR A 56 14.52 10.31 -15.19
N PRO A 57 14.88 11.53 -14.75
CA PRO A 57 16.28 11.87 -14.53
C PRO A 57 16.97 10.98 -13.49
N TYR A 58 16.21 10.11 -12.82
CA TYR A 58 16.64 9.21 -11.76
C TYR A 58 16.57 7.72 -12.16
N GLU A 59 16.54 7.37 -13.46
CA GLU A 59 16.48 5.95 -13.89
C GLU A 59 17.65 5.11 -13.34
N GLU A 60 18.88 5.63 -13.38
CA GLU A 60 20.04 4.91 -12.84
C GLU A 60 19.92 4.71 -11.33
N PHE A 61 19.43 5.72 -10.62
CA PHE A 61 19.18 5.67 -9.20
C PHE A 61 18.06 4.67 -8.86
N ALA A 62 16.97 4.67 -9.64
CA ALA A 62 15.89 3.69 -9.53
C ALA A 62 16.36 2.25 -9.78
N SER A 63 17.26 2.06 -10.74
CA SER A 63 17.87 0.77 -11.04
C SER A 63 18.72 0.26 -9.87
N ALA A 64 19.57 1.13 -9.30
CA ALA A 64 20.39 0.80 -8.13
C ALA A 64 19.53 0.44 -6.92
N ILE A 65 18.52 1.26 -6.59
CA ILE A 65 17.56 0.97 -5.51
C ILE A 65 16.88 -0.38 -5.75
N GLY A 66 16.41 -0.64 -6.97
CA GLY A 66 15.69 -1.85 -7.30
C GLY A 66 16.52 -3.14 -7.24
N ARG A 67 17.85 -3.03 -7.37
CA ARG A 67 18.78 -4.15 -7.26
C ARG A 67 19.19 -4.43 -5.82
N ASP A 68 19.40 -3.39 -5.03
CA ASP A 68 20.10 -3.50 -3.74
C ASP A 68 19.15 -3.50 -2.54
N VAL A 69 17.94 -2.94 -2.70
CA VAL A 69 16.94 -2.84 -1.62
C VAL A 69 15.84 -3.87 -1.83
N TYR A 70 15.49 -4.57 -0.75
CA TYR A 70 14.40 -5.54 -0.71
C TYR A 70 13.57 -5.40 0.57
N VAL A 71 12.37 -5.97 0.54
CA VAL A 71 11.59 -6.23 1.75
C VAL A 71 11.77 -7.69 2.16
N ASP A 72 11.80 -7.95 3.46
CA ASP A 72 11.87 -9.31 4.01
C ASP A 72 10.54 -9.63 4.70
N ILE A 73 9.87 -10.66 4.19
CA ILE A 73 8.63 -11.16 4.78
C ILE A 73 8.74 -12.67 4.87
N ALA A 74 8.83 -13.17 6.11
CA ALA A 74 8.95 -14.59 6.39
C ALA A 74 10.13 -15.27 5.66
N GLY A 75 11.27 -14.57 5.53
CA GLY A 75 12.49 -15.08 4.88
C GLY A 75 12.50 -14.95 3.36
N TRP A 76 11.46 -14.34 2.77
CA TRP A 76 11.43 -14.04 1.34
C TRP A 76 11.99 -12.65 1.08
N HIS A 77 13.03 -12.56 0.27
CA HIS A 77 13.58 -11.30 -0.21
C HIS A 77 12.85 -10.86 -1.49
N LEU A 78 12.01 -9.84 -1.38
CA LEU A 78 11.29 -9.26 -2.50
C LEU A 78 11.92 -7.91 -2.86
N TYR A 79 12.64 -7.88 -3.98
CA TYR A 79 13.36 -6.68 -4.44
C TYR A 79 12.42 -5.57 -4.91
N LEU A 80 12.81 -4.32 -4.68
CA LEU A 80 11.96 -3.15 -4.99
C LEU A 80 11.72 -2.93 -6.50
N ARG A 81 12.54 -3.52 -7.37
CA ARG A 81 12.28 -3.57 -8.82
C ARG A 81 11.06 -4.42 -9.18
N ASP A 82 10.75 -5.43 -8.37
CA ASP A 82 9.68 -6.37 -8.62
C ASP A 82 8.40 -5.93 -7.89
N MET A 83 8.55 -5.24 -6.77
CA MET A 83 7.47 -4.67 -5.97
C MET A 83 6.77 -3.50 -6.68
N GLY A 84 5.44 -3.58 -6.83
CA GLY A 84 4.64 -2.45 -7.32
C GLY A 84 4.46 -1.36 -6.25
N ALA A 85 4.36 -0.09 -6.66
CA ALA A 85 4.22 1.06 -5.77
C ALA A 85 2.84 1.14 -5.04
N GLY A 86 1.95 0.16 -5.23
CA GLY A 86 0.64 0.09 -4.56
C GLY A 86 -0.45 0.99 -5.18
N ILE A 87 -0.17 1.61 -6.33
CA ILE A 87 -1.13 2.42 -7.09
C ILE A 87 -1.98 1.48 -7.96
N PRO A 88 -3.31 1.45 -7.81
CA PRO A 88 -4.18 0.66 -8.67
C PRO A 88 -4.04 1.08 -10.14
N GLY A 89 -3.87 0.10 -11.04
CA GLY A 89 -3.79 0.34 -12.49
C GLY A 89 -2.46 0.91 -13.00
N SER A 90 -1.43 1.03 -12.15
CA SER A 90 -0.10 1.49 -12.56
C SER A 90 0.92 0.34 -12.54
N SER A 91 1.83 0.35 -13.51
CA SER A 91 2.99 -0.56 -13.56
C SER A 91 4.22 -0.01 -12.83
N LEU A 92 4.09 1.14 -12.16
CA LEU A 92 5.19 1.81 -11.45
C LEU A 92 5.77 0.89 -10.36
N LYS A 93 7.08 0.70 -10.42
CA LYS A 93 7.82 -0.07 -9.42
C LYS A 93 8.15 0.79 -8.20
N MET A 94 8.30 0.14 -7.05
CA MET A 94 8.62 0.83 -5.80
C MET A 94 9.96 1.56 -5.91
N SER A 95 10.96 0.95 -6.56
CA SER A 95 12.26 1.59 -6.77
C SER A 95 12.18 2.88 -7.59
N GLN A 96 11.33 2.91 -8.61
CA GLN A 96 11.08 4.10 -9.42
C GLN A 96 10.38 5.20 -8.61
N ALA A 97 9.37 4.83 -7.82
CA ALA A 97 8.67 5.78 -6.95
C ALA A 97 9.61 6.41 -5.92
N LEU A 98 10.46 5.60 -5.27
CA LEU A 98 11.46 6.08 -4.32
C LEU A 98 12.49 6.99 -4.98
N ALA A 99 13.03 6.61 -6.14
CA ALA A 99 14.02 7.41 -6.85
C ALA A 99 13.48 8.80 -7.21
N GLN A 100 12.22 8.88 -7.62
CA GLN A 100 11.59 10.16 -7.96
C GLN A 100 11.30 11.03 -6.73
N GLN A 101 11.05 10.41 -5.58
CA GLN A 101 10.84 11.15 -4.34
C GLN A 101 12.15 11.61 -3.69
N LEU A 102 13.17 10.75 -3.69
CA LEU A 102 14.47 11.01 -3.07
C LEU A 102 15.39 11.83 -3.98
N GLY A 103 15.31 11.62 -5.30
CA GLY A 103 16.15 12.25 -6.31
C GLY A 103 16.27 13.78 -6.17
N PRO A 104 15.15 14.53 -6.11
CA PRO A 104 15.19 15.99 -5.94
C PRO A 104 15.79 16.46 -4.61
N GLN A 105 15.90 15.56 -3.64
CA GLN A 105 16.42 15.85 -2.31
C GLN A 105 17.89 15.44 -2.14
N LEU A 106 18.49 14.74 -3.10
CA LEU A 106 19.89 14.30 -3.05
C LEU A 106 20.86 15.48 -2.81
N SER A 107 20.62 16.61 -3.47
CA SER A 107 21.42 17.84 -3.31
C SER A 107 21.40 18.44 -1.90
N ARG A 108 20.45 18.05 -1.05
CA ARG A 108 20.34 18.49 0.34
C ARG A 108 21.20 17.66 1.30
N GLY A 109 21.81 16.56 0.83
CA GLY A 109 22.60 15.66 1.66
C GLY A 109 21.73 14.83 2.61
N LEU A 110 20.88 13.98 2.03
CA LEU A 110 20.02 13.05 2.77
C LEU A 110 20.85 12.10 3.63
N ARG A 111 20.45 11.93 4.89
CA ARG A 111 21.03 10.97 5.83
C ARG A 111 20.07 9.83 6.09
N GLU A 112 20.56 8.78 6.74
CA GLU A 112 19.74 7.62 7.11
C GLU A 112 18.42 7.98 7.82
N PRO A 113 18.38 8.90 8.82
CA PRO A 113 17.13 9.29 9.46
C PRO A 113 16.08 9.92 8.50
N ASP A 114 16.54 10.64 7.47
CA ASP A 114 15.65 11.23 6.46
C ASP A 114 15.02 10.14 5.59
N VAL A 115 15.83 9.15 5.22
CA VAL A 115 15.38 7.95 4.49
C VAL A 115 14.40 7.15 5.34
N GLU A 116 14.69 6.91 6.63
CA GLU A 116 13.75 6.24 7.53
C GLU A 116 12.42 6.97 7.61
N ALA A 117 12.44 8.29 7.79
CA ALA A 117 11.25 9.11 7.91
C ALA A 117 10.39 9.07 6.64
N LEU A 118 11.02 8.92 5.48
CA LEU A 118 10.35 8.73 4.20
C LEU A 118 9.73 7.33 4.10
N LEU A 119 10.50 6.26 4.38
CA LEU A 119 10.01 4.88 4.33
C LEU A 119 8.85 4.63 5.31
N LYS A 120 8.85 5.27 6.49
CA LYS A 120 7.77 5.19 7.48
C LYS A 120 6.44 5.75 6.96
N LYS A 121 6.47 6.66 5.98
CA LYS A 121 5.26 7.26 5.38
C LYS A 121 4.65 6.40 4.27
N ILE A 122 5.39 5.42 3.76
CA ILE A 122 4.97 4.62 2.61
C ILE A 122 4.23 3.37 3.11
N PRO A 123 2.91 3.24 2.89
CA PRO A 123 2.15 2.08 3.32
C PRO A 123 2.34 0.88 2.38
N VAL A 124 2.57 -0.29 2.96
CA VAL A 124 2.63 -1.59 2.29
C VAL A 124 1.44 -2.44 2.73
N LYS A 125 0.63 -2.88 1.75
CA LYS A 125 -0.51 -3.76 1.98
C LYS A 125 -0.05 -5.22 1.94
N LEU A 126 -0.29 -5.95 3.02
CA LEU A 126 0.07 -7.36 3.16
C LEU A 126 -1.18 -8.24 3.29
N GLY A 127 -1.08 -9.50 2.87
CA GLY A 127 -2.16 -10.48 2.99
C GLY A 127 -3.47 -10.06 2.31
N GLY A 128 -3.39 -9.41 1.14
CA GLY A 128 -4.55 -8.84 0.45
C GLY A 128 -5.10 -7.56 1.09
N GLY A 129 -4.30 -6.86 1.90
CA GLY A 129 -4.69 -5.62 2.57
C GLY A 129 -5.29 -5.81 3.96
N LYS A 130 -5.31 -7.04 4.49
CA LYS A 130 -5.71 -7.35 5.87
C LYS A 130 -4.75 -6.75 6.90
N LEU A 131 -3.48 -6.61 6.52
CA LEU A 131 -2.45 -5.95 7.31
C LEU A 131 -1.87 -4.79 6.49
N LYS A 132 -1.56 -3.70 7.19
CA LYS A 132 -0.78 -2.59 6.65
C LYS A 132 0.42 -2.39 7.55
N ALA A 133 1.60 -2.34 6.95
CA ALA A 133 2.84 -1.95 7.59
C ALA A 133 3.44 -0.80 6.78
N SER A 134 4.31 0.00 7.37
CA SER A 134 5.15 0.93 6.60
C SER A 134 6.21 0.15 5.81
N LEU A 135 6.74 0.76 4.75
CA LEU A 135 7.85 0.18 3.99
C LEU A 135 9.07 -0.01 4.91
N TYR A 136 9.27 0.92 5.84
CA TYR A 136 10.32 0.81 6.87
C TYR A 136 10.19 -0.47 7.71
N GLU A 137 8.98 -0.84 8.14
CA GLU A 137 8.76 -2.02 8.99
C GLU A 137 9.02 -3.35 8.29
N VAL A 138 8.96 -3.38 6.95
CA VAL A 138 9.17 -4.60 6.15
C VAL A 138 10.54 -4.61 5.45
N THR A 139 11.30 -3.52 5.52
CA THR A 139 12.64 -3.42 4.94
C THR A 139 13.68 -3.70 6.01
N PRO A 140 14.61 -4.66 5.81
CA PRO A 140 15.70 -4.90 6.74
C PRO A 140 16.54 -3.65 7.00
N SER A 141 17.03 -3.47 8.23
CA SER A 141 17.83 -2.29 8.61
C SER A 141 19.07 -2.11 7.73
N ILE A 142 19.72 -3.22 7.33
CA ILE A 142 20.86 -3.18 6.40
C ILE A 142 20.49 -2.52 5.07
N CYS A 143 19.30 -2.82 4.53
CA CYS A 143 18.83 -2.22 3.28
C CYS A 143 18.49 -0.73 3.44
N VAL A 144 18.05 -0.30 4.64
CA VAL A 144 17.83 1.13 4.92
C VAL A 144 19.15 1.89 4.91
N GLY A 145 20.18 1.35 5.58
CA GLY A 145 21.53 1.92 5.55
C GLY A 145 22.14 1.92 4.14
N ASP A 146 21.93 0.85 3.37
CA ASP A 146 22.41 0.78 1.98
C ASP A 146 21.68 1.78 1.07
N LEU A 147 20.38 2.00 1.27
CA LEU A 147 19.63 3.04 0.58
C LEU A 147 20.17 4.45 0.91
N ALA A 148 20.51 4.71 2.18
CA ALA A 148 21.13 5.97 2.59
C ALA A 148 22.49 6.20 1.91
N LYS A 149 23.36 5.17 1.89
CA LYS A 149 24.64 5.23 1.17
C LYS A 149 24.45 5.46 -0.33
N LEU A 150 23.46 4.83 -0.96
CA LEU A 150 23.12 5.07 -2.35
C LEU A 150 22.71 6.53 -2.58
N CYS A 151 21.91 7.12 -1.67
CA CYS A 151 21.57 8.54 -1.75
C CYS A 151 22.83 9.42 -1.70
N GLU A 152 23.74 9.15 -0.76
CA GLU A 152 25.01 9.89 -0.65
C GLU A 152 25.90 9.73 -1.90
N GLU A 153 25.97 8.53 -2.47
CA GLU A 153 26.74 8.27 -3.68
C GLU A 153 26.21 9.08 -4.86
N PHE A 154 24.90 9.03 -5.11
CA PHE A 154 24.27 9.75 -6.20
C PHE A 154 24.25 11.27 -5.99
N ALA A 155 24.27 11.75 -4.73
CA ALA A 155 24.41 13.17 -4.42
C ALA A 155 25.79 13.75 -4.76
N ARG A 156 26.82 12.90 -4.86
CA ARG A 156 28.20 13.30 -5.21
C ARG A 156 28.47 13.31 -6.71
N ARG A 157 27.56 12.77 -7.53
CA ARG A 157 27.68 12.74 -8.99
C ARG A 157 27.18 14.05 -9.58
#